data_AF-A0AAP0PNK7-F1
#
_entry.id   AF-A0AAP0PNK7-F1
#
_cell.length_a   1.000
_cell.length_b   1.000
_cell.length_c   1.000
_cell.angle_alpha   90.00
_cell.angle_beta   90.00
_cell.angle_gamma   90.00
#
_symmetry.space_group_name_H-M   'P 1'
#
loop_
_entity.id
_entity.type
_entity.pdbx_description
1 polymer ?
#
loop_
_entity_poly.entity_id
_entity_poly.type
_entity_poly.pdbx_seq_one_letter_code
_entity_poly.pdbx_strand_id
1 'polypeptide(L)'
;MEIVLSEDFSSVSLFVAVVATACCCVFALWSLRSFSLSNSVFRRSRRSDGFGGSMAKKNCCCSCSCESSVVGVNGEKTERRTALGSEGASMMEQLVPEITTHALSYLDYPSLCRLSMTNSLMRRAANDDNAWKALYHKDFTVEQDNVTPLNGWKAYYAATRAIMNINAEFYNIIRERSLQAMRRLWLQADYVKCVHGSGELFSGYDAVLESWRMSFTLGPGIAFQIRDVRVRVLTEMAWVTMQAFVDVIEAGPFHVTNVFEFDKGQWYMVHHHCSVMLPDAEVDHQNWQVMFGLQ
;
A
#
# COMPACT_ATOMS: atom_id res chain seq x y z
N MET A 1 -28.52 3.28 -55.44
CA MET A 1 -27.57 4.22 -54.82
C MET A 1 -26.37 3.40 -54.39
N GLU A 2 -25.35 3.36 -55.25
CA GLU A 2 -24.10 2.62 -55.04
C GLU A 2 -23.25 3.32 -53.97
N ILE A 3 -22.59 2.55 -53.11
CA ILE A 3 -21.54 3.04 -52.22
C ILE A 3 -20.20 2.63 -52.84
N VAL A 4 -19.49 3.64 -53.32
CA VAL A 4 -18.13 3.55 -53.86
C VAL A 4 -17.14 3.42 -52.69
N LEU A 5 -16.29 2.40 -52.73
CA LEU A 5 -15.10 2.28 -51.89
C LEU A 5 -13.99 3.14 -52.51
N SER A 6 -13.59 4.23 -51.83
CA SER A 6 -12.41 5.01 -52.20
C SER A 6 -11.20 4.53 -51.39
N GLU A 7 -10.30 3.83 -52.07
CA GLU A 7 -8.91 3.65 -51.66
C GLU A 7 -8.17 4.99 -51.80
N ASP A 8 -7.62 5.51 -50.70
CA ASP A 8 -6.58 6.54 -50.73
C ASP A 8 -5.76 6.47 -49.42
N PHE A 9 -4.93 5.43 -49.28
CA PHE A 9 -3.88 5.41 -48.26
C PHE A 9 -2.62 6.10 -48.80
N SER A 10 -2.52 7.37 -48.43
CA SER A 10 -1.46 8.31 -48.79
C SER A 10 -0.05 7.81 -48.41
N SER A 11 0.86 7.90 -49.39
CA SER A 11 2.32 7.70 -49.29
C SER A 11 3.00 8.48 -48.15
N VAL A 12 2.33 9.50 -47.61
CA VAL A 12 2.76 10.30 -46.47
C VAL A 12 2.77 9.50 -45.16
N SER A 13 1.83 8.56 -44.97
CA SER A 13 1.75 7.75 -43.74
C SER A 13 2.92 6.77 -43.62
N LEU A 14 3.35 6.20 -44.75
CA LEU A 14 4.52 5.31 -44.83
C LEU A 14 5.83 6.06 -44.54
N PHE A 15 5.97 7.29 -45.04
CA PHE A 15 7.14 8.12 -44.76
C PHE A 15 7.27 8.50 -43.28
N VAL A 16 6.15 8.86 -42.64
CA VAL A 16 6.15 9.21 -41.20
C VAL A 16 6.52 8.00 -40.34
N ALA A 17 6.01 6.80 -40.68
CA ALA A 17 6.34 5.57 -39.96
C ALA A 17 7.83 5.19 -40.06
N VAL A 18 8.43 5.35 -41.25
CA VAL A 18 9.86 5.07 -41.47
C VAL A 18 10.76 6.05 -40.69
N VAL A 19 10.41 7.34 -40.69
CA VAL A 19 11.17 8.36 -39.95
C VAL A 19 11.08 8.14 -38.44
N ALA A 20 9.89 7.83 -37.91
CA ALA A 20 9.72 7.52 -36.49
C ALA A 20 10.54 6.31 -36.06
N THR A 21 10.56 5.25 -36.87
CA THR A 21 11.33 4.03 -36.60
C THR A 21 12.84 4.29 -36.62
N ALA A 22 13.34 5.07 -37.58
CA ALA A 22 14.74 5.46 -37.65
C ALA A 22 15.18 6.28 -36.43
N CYS A 23 14.36 7.23 -35.97
CA CYS A 23 14.61 8.00 -34.76
C CYS A 23 14.70 7.10 -33.52
N CYS A 24 13.79 6.14 -33.36
CA CYS A 24 13.81 5.18 -32.24
C CYS A 24 15.09 4.33 -32.22
N CYS A 25 15.59 3.89 -33.39
CA CYS A 25 16.84 3.13 -33.49
C CYS A 25 18.07 3.96 -33.09
N VAL A 26 18.11 5.25 -33.43
CA VAL A 26 19.21 6.15 -33.05
C VAL A 26 19.24 6.38 -31.54
N PHE A 27 18.08 6.58 -30.89
CA PHE A 27 18.00 6.72 -29.43
C PHE A 27 18.43 5.46 -28.68
N ALA A 28 18.11 4.27 -29.20
CA ALA A 28 18.55 3.00 -28.63
C ALA A 28 20.07 2.78 -28.73
N LEU A 29 20.71 3.24 -29.82
CA LEU A 29 22.17 3.16 -29.96
C LEU A 29 22.91 4.16 -29.05
N TRP A 30 22.29 5.30 -28.74
CA TRP A 30 22.85 6.29 -27.82
C TRP A 30 22.79 5.81 -26.36
N SER A 31 21.71 5.15 -25.95
CA SER A 31 21.58 4.60 -24.59
C SER A 31 22.56 3.46 -24.31
N LEU A 32 22.90 2.65 -25.34
CA LEU A 32 23.90 1.58 -25.22
C LEU A 32 25.34 2.10 -25.12
N ARG A 33 25.66 3.28 -25.68
CA ARG A 33 26.98 3.91 -25.50
C ARG A 33 27.16 4.49 -24.10
N SER A 34 26.10 5.05 -23.50
CA SER A 34 26.14 5.62 -22.15
C SER A 34 26.34 4.58 -21.04
N PHE A 35 25.97 3.31 -21.30
CA PHE A 35 26.15 2.22 -20.33
C PHE A 35 27.58 1.65 -20.28
N SER A 36 28.37 1.85 -21.34
CA SER A 36 29.75 1.32 -21.44
C SER A 36 30.78 2.13 -20.63
N LEU A 37 30.50 3.40 -20.35
CA LEU A 37 31.40 4.28 -19.58
C LEU A 37 31.24 4.19 -18.05
N SER A 38 30.19 3.52 -17.54
CA SER A 38 29.92 3.44 -16.10
C SER A 38 30.56 2.22 -15.41
N ASN A 39 31.01 1.21 -16.17
CA ASN A 39 31.45 -0.07 -15.60
C ASN A 39 32.95 -0.17 -15.24
N SER A 40 33.71 0.92 -15.25
CA SER A 40 35.15 0.87 -14.94
C SER A 40 35.54 1.21 -13.49
N VAL A 41 34.60 1.56 -12.60
CA VAL A 41 34.97 2.14 -11.28
C VAL A 41 34.76 1.20 -10.06
N PHE A 42 34.22 -0.01 -10.20
CA PHE A 42 34.07 -0.92 -9.04
C PHE A 42 34.63 -2.32 -9.28
N ARG A 43 35.96 -2.43 -9.35
CA ARG A 43 36.69 -3.69 -9.12
C ARG A 43 37.21 -3.72 -7.68
N ARG A 44 36.46 -4.39 -6.79
CA ARG A 44 36.90 -4.69 -5.41
C ARG A 44 37.70 -5.99 -5.41
N SER A 45 38.98 -5.90 -5.04
CA SER A 45 39.86 -7.05 -4.79
C SER A 45 39.40 -7.79 -3.53
N ARG A 46 39.14 -9.10 -3.66
CA ARG A 46 39.12 -10.07 -2.56
C ARG A 46 40.54 -10.61 -2.39
N ARG A 47 41.12 -10.47 -1.20
CA ARG A 47 42.10 -11.42 -0.67
C ARG A 47 41.76 -11.75 0.77
N SER A 48 41.59 -13.05 0.99
CA SER A 48 41.66 -13.72 2.28
C SER A 48 43.06 -13.55 2.85
N ASP A 49 43.16 -13.39 4.17
CA ASP A 49 44.13 -14.10 5.00
C ASP A 49 43.64 -14.07 6.45
N GLY A 50 43.63 -15.23 7.10
CA GLY A 50 43.38 -15.36 8.52
C GLY A 50 44.68 -15.42 9.29
N PHE A 51 44.74 -14.79 10.46
CA PHE A 51 45.41 -15.31 11.66
C PHE A 51 45.01 -14.50 12.90
N GLY A 52 44.93 -15.16 14.04
CA GLY A 52 44.28 -14.68 15.27
C GLY A 52 45.00 -13.59 16.06
N GLY A 53 44.33 -13.13 17.11
CA GLY A 53 44.92 -12.26 18.14
C GLY A 53 43.93 -11.31 18.82
N SER A 54 43.53 -11.68 20.03
CA SER A 54 43.31 -10.81 21.21
C SER A 54 42.58 -9.46 21.09
N MET A 55 41.42 -9.40 21.78
CA MET A 55 41.00 -8.34 22.73
C MET A 55 41.23 -6.86 22.36
N ALA A 56 40.16 -6.18 21.95
CA ALA A 56 39.94 -4.76 22.27
C ALA A 56 38.45 -4.41 22.18
N LYS A 57 37.84 -4.12 23.35
CA LYS A 57 36.53 -3.46 23.47
C LYS A 57 36.59 -2.12 22.75
N LYS A 58 35.72 -1.88 21.77
CA LYS A 58 35.39 -0.54 21.30
C LYS A 58 34.10 -0.09 21.96
N ASN A 59 34.21 0.91 22.83
CA ASN A 59 33.11 1.55 23.53
C ASN A 59 32.19 2.27 22.53
N CYS A 60 30.89 1.97 22.56
CA CYS A 60 29.85 2.87 22.10
C CYS A 60 29.61 3.94 23.17
N CYS A 61 29.65 5.20 22.76
CA CYS A 61 29.37 6.36 23.60
C CYS A 61 27.86 6.63 23.57
N CYS A 62 27.11 5.93 24.40
CA CYS A 62 25.71 6.24 24.68
C CYS A 62 25.56 6.33 26.20
N SER A 63 25.36 7.55 26.70
CA SER A 63 25.03 7.79 28.11
C SER A 63 23.52 7.76 28.24
N CYS A 64 22.98 6.60 28.62
CA CYS A 64 21.60 6.45 29.06
C CYS A 64 21.65 6.02 30.53
N SER A 65 21.37 6.96 31.43
CA SER A 65 21.11 6.65 32.84
C SER A 65 19.65 6.92 33.12
N CYS A 66 18.90 5.83 33.25
CA CYS A 66 17.68 5.78 34.04
C CYS A 66 18.11 5.42 35.46
N GLU A 67 17.83 6.26 36.47
CA GLU A 67 17.66 5.75 37.83
C GLU A 67 16.76 6.66 38.65
N SER A 68 15.78 6.01 39.26
CA SER A 68 14.79 6.55 40.18
C SER A 68 15.22 6.38 41.63
N SER A 69 14.64 7.21 42.50
CA SER A 69 14.48 7.11 43.98
C SER A 69 15.65 7.55 44.88
N VAL A 70 15.52 8.18 46.06
CA VAL A 70 14.43 8.80 46.88
C VAL A 70 15.13 9.56 48.05
N VAL A 71 14.64 10.78 48.38
CA VAL A 71 14.61 11.53 49.69
C VAL A 71 15.90 11.97 50.43
N GLY A 72 15.95 13.28 50.79
CA GLY A 72 16.73 13.76 51.95
C GLY A 72 17.04 15.28 52.08
N VAL A 73 16.06 16.07 52.55
CA VAL A 73 16.15 17.21 53.53
C VAL A 73 17.03 18.47 53.30
N ASN A 74 16.34 19.63 53.31
CA ASN A 74 16.65 21.03 53.69
C ASN A 74 18.00 21.71 53.38
N GLY A 75 17.88 22.86 52.72
CA GLY A 75 18.87 23.94 52.72
C GLY A 75 18.40 25.14 51.89
N GLU A 76 17.82 26.13 52.56
CA GLU A 76 17.40 27.42 51.97
C GLU A 76 18.63 28.24 51.56
N LYS A 77 18.77 28.57 50.28
CA LYS A 77 19.58 29.70 49.81
C LYS A 77 19.06 30.23 48.47
N THR A 78 18.49 31.42 48.55
CA THR A 78 18.24 32.35 47.46
C THR A 78 19.50 32.53 46.59
N GLU A 79 19.42 32.18 45.31
CA GLU A 79 20.23 32.85 44.29
C GLU A 79 19.58 32.79 42.90
N ARG A 80 19.23 33.99 42.44
CA ARG A 80 19.10 34.49 41.07
C ARG A 80 19.04 33.47 39.92
N ARG A 81 17.96 33.64 39.13
CA ARG A 81 17.94 33.48 37.66
C ARG A 81 19.34 33.63 37.05
N THR A 82 19.88 32.53 36.55
CA THR A 82 20.74 32.52 35.37
C THR A 82 19.98 31.80 34.28
N ALA A 83 19.40 32.61 33.39
CA ALA A 83 18.98 32.17 32.07
C ALA A 83 20.23 31.64 31.35
N LEU A 84 20.42 30.34 31.35
CA LEU A 84 21.42 29.68 30.50
C LEU A 84 20.76 29.36 29.16
N GLY A 85 20.92 30.30 28.24
CA GLY A 85 21.04 30.09 26.78
C GLY A 85 20.10 29.10 26.12
N SER A 86 18.87 29.54 25.82
CA SER A 86 18.10 29.03 24.67
C SER A 86 18.62 29.66 23.38
N GLU A 87 19.93 29.61 23.13
CA GLU A 87 20.51 30.02 21.85
C GLU A 87 20.69 28.78 20.99
N GLY A 88 19.66 28.48 20.21
CA GLY A 88 19.68 27.36 19.25
C GLY A 88 18.43 26.49 19.26
N ALA A 89 17.46 26.74 20.14
CA ALA A 89 16.24 25.95 20.14
C ALA A 89 15.42 26.22 18.87
N SER A 90 15.14 25.19 18.09
CA SER A 90 14.26 25.28 16.93
C SER A 90 12.87 25.75 17.39
N MET A 91 12.15 26.52 16.57
CA MET A 91 10.76 26.96 16.85
C MET A 91 9.86 25.79 17.28
N MET A 92 10.16 24.56 16.83
CA MET A 92 9.44 23.35 17.21
C MET A 92 9.80 22.80 18.60
N GLU A 93 11.00 23.06 19.12
CA GLU A 93 11.38 22.67 20.49
C GLU A 93 10.68 23.52 21.55
N GLN A 94 10.19 24.70 21.15
CA GLN A 94 9.45 25.62 21.99
C GLN A 94 7.93 25.43 21.89
N LEU A 95 7.45 24.66 20.90
CA LEU A 95 6.04 24.38 20.72
C LEU A 95 5.58 23.31 21.72
N VAL A 96 4.45 23.62 22.37
CA VAL A 96 3.76 22.71 23.27
C VAL A 96 3.37 21.43 22.49
N PRO A 97 3.56 20.21 23.06
CA PRO A 97 3.31 18.95 22.36
C PRO A 97 1.92 18.86 21.72
N GLU A 98 0.90 19.37 22.39
CA GLU A 98 -0.49 19.39 21.92
C GLU A 98 -0.66 20.25 20.67
N ILE A 99 0.01 21.41 20.59
CA ILE A 99 -0.01 22.28 19.42
C ILE A 99 0.74 21.62 18.26
N THR A 100 1.84 20.94 18.56
CA THR A 100 2.61 20.17 17.57
C THR A 100 1.75 19.06 16.97
N THR A 101 1.12 18.22 17.78
CA THR A 101 0.25 17.14 17.30
C THR A 101 -0.92 17.71 16.48
N HIS A 102 -1.54 18.80 16.93
CA HIS A 102 -2.61 19.44 16.18
C HIS A 102 -2.13 19.95 14.81
N ALA A 103 -0.99 20.64 14.74
CA ALA A 103 -0.42 21.11 13.48
C ALA A 103 -0.07 19.96 12.53
N LEU A 104 0.50 18.87 13.07
CA LEU A 104 0.86 17.70 12.27
C LEU A 104 -0.36 16.93 11.74
N SER A 105 -1.49 16.98 12.44
CA SER A 105 -2.73 16.31 12.01
C SER A 105 -3.29 16.82 10.67
N TYR A 106 -2.88 18.03 10.25
CA TYR A 106 -3.27 18.60 8.95
C TYR A 106 -2.42 18.12 7.78
N LEU A 107 -1.23 17.56 8.05
CA LEU A 107 -0.30 17.11 7.01
C LEU A 107 -0.81 15.84 6.33
N ASP A 108 -0.52 15.73 5.03
CA ASP A 108 -0.75 14.50 4.27
C ASP A 108 0.37 13.47 4.51
N TYR A 109 0.12 12.22 4.11
CA TYR A 109 1.08 11.13 4.23
C TYR A 109 2.48 11.49 3.67
N PRO A 110 2.62 12.01 2.42
CA PRO A 110 3.92 12.39 1.89
C PRO A 110 4.61 13.46 2.73
N SER A 111 3.89 14.44 3.25
CA SER A 111 4.48 15.52 4.06
C SER A 111 4.95 15.02 5.41
N LEU A 112 4.20 14.15 6.10
CA LEU A 112 4.67 13.50 7.33
C LEU A 112 5.93 12.65 7.07
N CYS A 113 5.96 11.89 5.98
CA CYS A 113 7.14 11.13 5.58
C CYS A 113 8.35 12.03 5.32
N ARG A 114 8.20 13.10 4.54
CA ARG A 114 9.28 14.06 4.27
C ARG A 114 9.77 14.73 5.55
N LEU A 115 8.85 15.17 6.41
CA LEU A 115 9.16 15.82 7.68
C LEU A 115 9.99 14.88 8.57
N SER A 116 9.65 13.59 8.60
CA SER A 116 10.38 12.58 9.38
C SER A 116 11.86 12.39 8.96
N MET A 117 12.21 12.82 7.76
CA MET A 117 13.54 12.69 7.17
C MET A 117 14.42 13.95 7.35
N THR A 118 13.90 15.02 7.93
CA THR A 118 14.61 16.32 8.00
C THR A 118 15.65 16.39 9.11
N ASN A 119 15.25 16.22 10.38
CA ASN A 119 16.12 16.20 11.55
C ASN A 119 15.54 15.30 12.65
N SER A 120 16.27 15.10 13.76
CA SER A 120 15.86 14.20 14.85
C SER A 120 14.56 14.63 15.55
N LEU A 121 14.34 15.93 15.73
CA LEU A 121 13.15 16.49 16.38
C LEU A 121 11.91 16.28 15.51
N MET A 122 12.01 16.65 14.23
CA MET A 122 10.98 16.44 13.23
C MET A 122 10.69 14.96 13.03
N ARG A 123 11.71 14.11 13.07
CA ARG A 123 11.53 12.65 13.06
C ARG A 123 10.69 12.18 14.23
N ARG A 124 10.97 12.64 15.44
CA ARG A 124 10.19 12.30 16.63
C ARG A 124 8.75 12.82 16.51
N ALA A 125 8.58 14.08 16.09
CA ALA A 125 7.28 14.70 15.95
C ALA A 125 6.42 14.02 14.85
N ALA A 126 6.97 13.77 13.66
CA ALA A 126 6.29 13.04 12.58
C ALA A 126 6.00 11.57 12.91
N ASN A 127 6.65 10.99 13.91
CA ASN A 127 6.38 9.63 14.37
C ASN A 127 5.45 9.61 15.60
N ASP A 128 4.86 10.74 15.98
CA ASP A 128 3.83 10.80 17.02
C ASP A 128 2.58 10.04 16.56
N ASP A 129 2.12 9.10 17.40
CA ASP A 129 1.08 8.16 17.01
C ASP A 129 -0.29 8.85 16.84
N ASN A 130 -0.54 9.94 17.56
CA ASN A 130 -1.79 10.71 17.44
C ASN A 130 -1.91 11.41 16.08
N ALA A 131 -0.79 11.88 15.51
CA ALA A 131 -0.80 12.45 14.17
C ALA A 131 -1.21 11.40 13.13
N TRP A 132 -0.71 10.17 13.25
CA TRP A 132 -1.09 9.05 12.36
C TRP A 132 -2.53 8.58 12.59
N LYS A 133 -3.01 8.59 13.83
CA LYS A 133 -4.43 8.32 14.15
C LYS A 133 -5.34 9.33 13.48
N ALA A 134 -5.04 10.63 13.61
CA ALA A 134 -5.83 11.68 12.99
C ALA A 134 -5.82 11.57 11.47
N LEU A 135 -4.65 11.30 10.86
CA LEU A 135 -4.54 11.08 9.43
C LEU A 135 -5.32 9.84 8.98
N TYR A 136 -5.32 8.76 9.77
CA TYR A 136 -6.10 7.56 9.48
C TYR A 136 -7.59 7.86 9.38
N HIS A 137 -8.17 8.55 10.37
CA HIS A 137 -9.59 8.90 10.37
C HIS A 137 -9.97 9.93 9.30
N LYS A 138 -9.00 10.70 8.81
CA LYS A 138 -9.19 11.61 7.68
C LYS A 138 -9.25 10.87 6.35
N ASP A 139 -8.36 9.90 6.15
CA ASP A 139 -8.18 9.23 4.85
C ASP A 139 -9.07 7.97 4.69
N PHE A 140 -9.51 7.36 5.79
CA PHE A 140 -10.27 6.11 5.80
C PHE A 140 -11.55 6.21 6.63
N THR A 141 -12.50 5.29 6.38
CA THR A 141 -13.83 5.29 6.98
C THR A 141 -13.86 4.95 8.48
N VAL A 142 -14.90 5.43 9.16
CA VAL A 142 -15.05 5.50 10.63
C VAL A 142 -15.55 4.21 11.31
N GLU A 143 -15.69 3.09 10.60
CA GLU A 143 -16.13 1.81 11.19
C GLU A 143 -15.16 1.23 12.26
N GLN A 144 -14.09 1.96 12.63
CA GLN A 144 -12.93 1.47 13.36
C GLN A 144 -12.48 2.36 14.53
N ASP A 145 -13.38 3.14 15.13
CA ASP A 145 -13.02 4.07 16.23
C ASP A 145 -12.43 3.38 17.47
N ASN A 146 -12.77 2.11 17.69
CA ASN A 146 -12.32 1.32 18.84
C ASN A 146 -11.06 0.47 18.56
N VAL A 147 -10.43 0.61 17.39
CA VAL A 147 -9.22 -0.17 17.07
C VAL A 147 -8.02 0.38 17.83
N THR A 148 -7.26 -0.52 18.45
CA THR A 148 -5.96 -0.23 19.07
C THR A 148 -4.88 -1.02 18.32
N PRO A 149 -4.16 -0.42 17.37
CA PRO A 149 -3.18 -1.16 16.58
C PRO A 149 -1.98 -1.62 17.42
N LEU A 150 -1.63 -2.91 17.35
CA LEU A 150 -0.52 -3.50 18.11
C LEU A 150 0.83 -2.81 17.86
N ASN A 151 1.06 -2.36 16.63
CA ASN A 151 2.32 -1.74 16.20
C ASN A 151 2.21 -0.21 16.01
N GLY A 152 1.19 0.42 16.61
CA GLY A 152 0.90 1.84 16.48
C GLY A 152 0.15 2.22 15.20
N TRP A 153 -0.45 3.42 15.21
CA TRP A 153 -1.23 3.98 14.11
C TRP A 153 -0.41 4.22 12.86
N LYS A 154 0.89 4.53 12.97
CA LYS A 154 1.75 4.67 11.79
C LYS A 154 1.85 3.38 10.98
N ALA A 155 2.10 2.26 11.65
CA ALA A 155 2.20 0.95 11.00
C ALA A 155 0.84 0.51 10.44
N TYR A 156 -0.23 0.76 11.20
CA TYR A 156 -1.60 0.48 10.76
C TYR A 156 -1.98 1.26 9.51
N TYR A 157 -1.73 2.58 9.49
CA TYR A 157 -1.95 3.43 8.33
C TYR A 157 -1.18 2.93 7.10
N ALA A 158 0.10 2.59 7.27
CA ALA A 158 0.94 2.09 6.19
C ALA A 158 0.40 0.77 5.61
N ALA A 159 -0.04 -0.16 6.48
CA ALA A 159 -0.63 -1.43 6.07
C ALA A 159 -1.96 -1.22 5.33
N THR A 160 -2.87 -0.40 5.89
CA THR A 160 -4.16 -0.08 5.25
C THR A 160 -3.96 0.55 3.87
N ARG A 161 -3.03 1.51 3.75
CA ARG A 161 -2.68 2.12 2.47
C ARG A 161 -2.10 1.12 1.48
N ALA A 162 -1.26 0.18 1.93
CA ALA A 162 -0.71 -0.88 1.08
C ALA A 162 -1.82 -1.79 0.54
N ILE A 163 -2.76 -2.20 1.40
CA ILE A 163 -3.92 -3.02 1.01
C ILE A 163 -4.81 -2.28 0.02
N MET A 164 -5.10 -0.99 0.22
CA MET A 164 -5.85 -0.19 -0.75
C MET A 164 -5.18 -0.15 -2.12
N ASN A 165 -3.85 0.05 -2.16
CA ASN A 165 -3.11 0.08 -3.41
C ASN A 165 -3.14 -1.28 -4.12
N ILE A 166 -2.95 -2.38 -3.39
CA ILE A 166 -2.99 -3.73 -3.96
C ILE A 166 -4.41 -4.08 -4.45
N ASN A 167 -5.44 -3.66 -3.72
CA ASN A 167 -6.82 -3.84 -4.15
C ASN A 167 -7.14 -3.05 -5.43
N ALA A 168 -6.67 -1.80 -5.54
CA ALA A 168 -6.79 -1.04 -6.78
C ALA A 168 -6.05 -1.72 -7.94
N GLU A 169 -4.87 -2.27 -7.65
CA GLU A 169 -4.07 -2.99 -8.64
C GLU A 169 -4.76 -4.28 -9.12
N PHE A 170 -5.45 -5.01 -8.25
CA PHE A 170 -6.27 -6.15 -8.65
C PHE A 170 -7.27 -5.80 -9.77
N TYR A 171 -7.98 -4.68 -9.64
CA TYR A 171 -8.90 -4.22 -10.68
C TYR A 171 -8.17 -3.70 -11.93
N ASN A 172 -6.96 -3.15 -11.78
CA ASN A 172 -6.12 -2.81 -12.92
C ASN A 172 -5.70 -4.05 -13.72
N ILE A 173 -5.27 -5.11 -13.02
CA ILE A 173 -4.89 -6.38 -13.62
C ILE A 173 -6.06 -6.99 -14.40
N ILE A 174 -7.28 -6.92 -13.84
CA ILE A 174 -8.49 -7.39 -14.54
C ILE A 174 -8.75 -6.57 -15.81
N ARG A 175 -8.68 -5.24 -15.70
CA ARG A 175 -8.86 -4.33 -16.86
C ARG A 175 -7.86 -4.60 -17.98
N GLU A 176 -6.60 -4.82 -17.60
CA GLU A 176 -5.49 -5.10 -18.53
C GLU A 176 -5.45 -6.56 -19.00
N ARG A 177 -6.20 -7.46 -18.36
CA ARG A 177 -6.20 -8.91 -18.62
C ARG A 177 -4.81 -9.54 -18.49
N SER A 178 -4.01 -9.05 -17.53
CA SER A 178 -2.63 -9.48 -17.33
C SER A 178 -2.56 -10.71 -16.43
N LEU A 179 -2.60 -11.92 -17.02
CA LEU A 179 -2.45 -13.17 -16.25
C LEU A 179 -1.10 -13.22 -15.49
N GLN A 180 -0.06 -12.62 -16.06
CA GLN A 180 1.25 -12.57 -15.42
C GLN A 180 1.24 -11.71 -14.14
N ALA A 181 0.53 -10.58 -14.14
CA ALA A 181 0.36 -9.77 -12.94
C ALA A 181 -0.57 -10.45 -11.94
N MET A 182 -1.66 -11.09 -12.40
CA MET A 182 -2.55 -11.88 -11.54
C MET A 182 -1.79 -13.00 -10.82
N ARG A 183 -0.86 -13.67 -11.51
CA ARG A 183 0.02 -14.69 -10.93
C ARG A 183 0.84 -14.17 -9.74
N ARG A 184 1.34 -12.93 -9.83
CA ARG A 184 2.15 -12.31 -8.77
C ARG A 184 1.31 -11.80 -7.59
N LEU A 185 0.03 -11.52 -7.83
CA LEU A 185 -0.89 -11.01 -6.82
C LEU A 185 -1.35 -12.10 -5.85
N TRP A 186 -1.63 -13.31 -6.36
CA TRP A 186 -2.13 -14.42 -5.55
C TRP A 186 -1.00 -15.14 -4.81
N LEU A 187 -1.29 -15.55 -3.57
CA LEU A 187 -0.38 -16.40 -2.81
C LEU A 187 -0.31 -17.79 -3.45
N GLN A 188 0.90 -18.31 -3.63
CA GLN A 188 1.10 -19.65 -4.16
C GLN A 188 0.88 -20.71 -3.06
N ALA A 189 -0.38 -20.98 -2.72
CA ALA A 189 -0.79 -21.96 -1.73
C ALA A 189 -2.00 -22.79 -2.19
N ASP A 190 -2.21 -23.95 -1.55
CA ASP A 190 -3.33 -24.86 -1.83
C ASP A 190 -4.66 -24.38 -1.22
N TYR A 191 -4.61 -23.56 -0.17
CA TYR A 191 -5.79 -23.09 0.53
C TYR A 191 -6.45 -21.87 -0.09
N VAL A 192 -5.83 -21.19 -1.06
CA VAL A 192 -6.45 -20.01 -1.70
C VAL A 192 -7.78 -20.35 -2.38
N LYS A 193 -8.71 -19.39 -2.40
CA LYS A 193 -10.08 -19.59 -2.92
C LYS A 193 -10.52 -18.41 -3.77
N CYS A 194 -11.20 -18.67 -4.88
CA CYS A 194 -11.83 -17.65 -5.71
C CYS A 194 -13.29 -18.03 -5.98
N VAL A 195 -14.21 -17.12 -5.74
CA VAL A 195 -15.62 -17.22 -6.14
C VAL A 195 -15.89 -16.09 -7.11
N HIS A 196 -16.13 -16.44 -8.37
CA HIS A 196 -16.51 -15.47 -9.41
C HIS A 196 -17.98 -15.06 -9.26
N GLY A 197 -18.36 -13.93 -9.86
CA GLY A 197 -19.74 -13.41 -9.78
C GLY A 197 -20.82 -14.37 -10.31
N SER A 198 -20.43 -15.36 -11.11
CA SER A 198 -21.27 -16.45 -11.61
C SER A 198 -21.55 -17.56 -10.58
N GLY A 199 -20.84 -17.56 -9.44
CA GLY A 199 -21.05 -18.46 -8.30
C GLY A 199 -20.11 -19.67 -8.24
N GLU A 200 -19.29 -19.94 -9.26
CA GLU A 200 -18.33 -21.05 -9.22
C GLU A 200 -17.20 -20.81 -8.21
N LEU A 201 -16.88 -21.85 -7.45
CA LEU A 201 -15.77 -21.89 -6.49
C LEU A 201 -14.54 -22.58 -7.10
N PHE A 202 -13.41 -21.91 -7.05
CA PHE A 202 -12.09 -22.42 -7.42
C PHE A 202 -11.20 -22.51 -6.18
N SER A 203 -10.53 -23.65 -6.01
CA SER A 203 -9.71 -23.93 -4.83
C SER A 203 -8.30 -24.34 -5.21
N GLY A 204 -7.32 -23.69 -4.59
CA GLY A 204 -5.90 -23.88 -4.86
C GLY A 204 -5.39 -22.97 -5.97
N TYR A 205 -4.12 -22.60 -5.88
CA TYR A 205 -3.48 -21.59 -6.73
C TYR A 205 -3.68 -21.84 -8.23
N ASP A 206 -3.43 -23.06 -8.70
CA ASP A 206 -3.52 -23.38 -10.13
C ASP A 206 -4.95 -23.27 -10.65
N ALA A 207 -5.94 -23.77 -9.90
CA ALA A 207 -7.35 -23.67 -10.29
C ALA A 207 -7.83 -22.21 -10.30
N VAL A 208 -7.39 -21.41 -9.33
CA VAL A 208 -7.68 -19.97 -9.29
C VAL A 208 -7.09 -19.26 -10.51
N LEU A 209 -5.81 -19.46 -10.83
CA LEU A 209 -5.20 -18.81 -11.99
C LEU A 209 -5.80 -19.27 -13.33
N GLU A 210 -6.17 -20.55 -13.43
CA GLU A 210 -6.84 -21.08 -14.60
C GLU A 210 -8.22 -20.43 -14.81
N SER A 211 -8.98 -20.21 -13.72
CA SER A 211 -10.24 -19.48 -13.78
C SER A 211 -10.05 -18.05 -14.32
N TRP A 212 -9.05 -17.31 -13.84
CA TRP A 212 -8.74 -15.97 -14.33
C TRP A 212 -8.29 -15.97 -15.79
N ARG A 213 -7.50 -16.97 -16.20
CA ARG A 213 -7.12 -17.15 -17.61
C ARG A 213 -8.35 -17.30 -18.49
N MET A 214 -9.31 -18.14 -18.08
CA MET A 214 -10.57 -18.31 -18.80
C MET A 214 -11.38 -17.00 -18.84
N SER A 215 -11.56 -16.34 -17.69
CA SER A 215 -12.26 -15.04 -17.63
C SER A 215 -11.64 -13.98 -18.53
N PHE A 216 -10.31 -13.95 -18.66
CA PHE A 216 -9.61 -12.99 -19.53
C PHE A 216 -9.75 -13.30 -21.03
N THR A 217 -10.10 -14.53 -21.39
CA THR A 217 -10.39 -14.91 -22.79
C THR A 217 -11.83 -14.64 -23.21
N LEU A 218 -12.75 -14.49 -22.25
CA LEU A 218 -14.17 -14.31 -22.49
C LEU A 218 -14.50 -12.81 -22.51
N GLY A 219 -14.64 -12.24 -23.71
CA GLY A 219 -15.20 -10.90 -23.92
C GLY A 219 -14.23 -9.71 -23.81
N PRO A 220 -14.71 -8.49 -24.11
CA PRO A 220 -13.94 -7.26 -23.98
C PRO A 220 -13.63 -6.94 -22.51
N GLY A 221 -12.57 -6.17 -22.26
CA GLY A 221 -12.16 -5.78 -20.91
C GLY A 221 -13.28 -5.08 -20.14
N ILE A 222 -13.55 -5.54 -18.92
CA ILE A 222 -14.59 -4.99 -18.05
C ILE A 222 -14.01 -3.81 -17.27
N ALA A 223 -14.67 -2.66 -17.34
CA ALA A 223 -14.40 -1.52 -16.48
C ALA A 223 -15.31 -1.60 -15.25
N PHE A 224 -14.70 -1.77 -14.08
CA PHE A 224 -15.41 -1.72 -12.80
C PHE A 224 -15.37 -0.30 -12.23
N GLN A 225 -16.53 0.20 -11.80
CA GLN A 225 -16.61 1.33 -10.88
C GLN A 225 -16.67 0.76 -9.45
N ILE A 226 -15.63 1.02 -8.65
CA ILE A 226 -15.54 0.52 -7.27
C ILE A 226 -16.02 1.60 -6.30
N ARG A 227 -16.92 1.22 -5.39
CA ARG A 227 -17.49 2.09 -4.37
C ARG A 227 -17.45 1.43 -3.00
N ASP A 228 -17.63 2.23 -1.96
CA ASP A 228 -17.71 1.78 -0.56
C ASP A 228 -16.59 0.82 -0.12
N VAL A 229 -15.37 1.12 -0.54
CA VAL A 229 -14.18 0.37 -0.11
C VAL A 229 -14.01 0.53 1.40
N ARG A 230 -14.01 -0.58 2.12
CA ARG A 230 -13.71 -0.66 3.55
C ARG A 230 -12.57 -1.65 3.74
N VAL A 231 -11.52 -1.24 4.44
CA VAL A 231 -10.33 -2.06 4.66
C VAL A 231 -10.16 -2.33 6.14
N ARG A 232 -9.92 -3.59 6.49
CA ARG A 232 -9.53 -3.99 7.85
C ARG A 232 -8.20 -4.72 7.79
N VAL A 233 -7.27 -4.30 8.64
CA VAL A 233 -5.99 -4.97 8.84
C VAL A 233 -5.96 -5.57 10.24
N LEU A 234 -5.50 -6.81 10.36
CA LEU A 234 -5.27 -7.50 11.61
C LEU A 234 -3.98 -8.29 11.48
N THR A 235 -2.89 -7.80 12.09
CA THR A 235 -1.58 -8.45 12.04
C THR A 235 -1.13 -8.73 10.60
N GLU A 236 -1.02 -10.01 10.22
CA GLU A 236 -0.58 -10.50 8.92
C GLU A 236 -1.75 -10.82 7.98
N MET A 237 -2.98 -10.45 8.36
CA MET A 237 -4.18 -10.64 7.55
C MET A 237 -4.87 -9.30 7.32
N ALA A 238 -5.50 -9.15 6.17
CA ALA A 238 -6.35 -8.02 5.88
C ALA A 238 -7.51 -8.42 4.99
N TRP A 239 -8.62 -7.70 5.06
CA TRP A 239 -9.71 -7.87 4.11
C TRP A 239 -10.28 -6.53 3.67
N VAL A 240 -10.82 -6.54 2.46
CA VAL A 240 -11.44 -5.41 1.81
C VAL A 240 -12.84 -5.82 1.40
N THR A 241 -13.84 -5.08 1.87
CA THR A 241 -15.22 -5.19 1.39
C THR A 241 -15.54 -3.98 0.53
N MET A 242 -16.26 -4.18 -0.57
CA MET A 242 -16.63 -3.10 -1.48
C MET A 242 -17.84 -3.47 -2.33
N GLN A 243 -18.33 -2.49 -3.07
CA GLN A 243 -19.29 -2.66 -4.14
C GLN A 243 -18.59 -2.45 -5.49
N ALA A 244 -18.79 -3.36 -6.43
CA ALA A 244 -18.26 -3.26 -7.78
C ALA A 244 -19.41 -3.17 -8.78
N PHE A 245 -19.44 -2.10 -9.58
CA PHE A 245 -20.45 -1.86 -10.60
C PHE A 245 -19.82 -2.04 -11.98
N VAL A 246 -20.55 -2.69 -12.88
CA VAL A 246 -20.15 -2.88 -14.28
C VAL A 246 -21.13 -2.10 -15.16
N ASP A 247 -20.63 -1.30 -16.10
CA ASP A 247 -21.46 -0.48 -17.01
C ASP A 247 -22.20 -1.31 -18.10
N VAL A 248 -22.40 -2.61 -17.86
CA VAL A 248 -23.15 -3.52 -18.74
C VAL A 248 -24.55 -3.69 -18.16
N ILE A 249 -25.56 -3.40 -18.99
CA ILE A 249 -26.98 -3.23 -18.64
C ILE A 249 -27.58 -4.42 -17.85
N GLU A 250 -26.99 -5.61 -17.93
CA GLU A 250 -27.56 -6.83 -17.35
C GLU A 250 -26.77 -7.42 -16.16
N ALA A 251 -25.60 -6.90 -15.80
CA ALA A 251 -24.72 -7.57 -14.83
C ALA A 251 -25.02 -7.26 -13.35
N GLY A 252 -25.79 -6.19 -13.06
CA GLY A 252 -26.08 -5.74 -11.70
C GLY A 252 -24.81 -5.32 -10.90
N PRO A 253 -24.98 -4.72 -9.71
CA PRO A 253 -23.88 -4.50 -8.79
C PRO A 253 -23.41 -5.81 -8.15
N PHE A 254 -22.15 -5.86 -7.75
CA PHE A 254 -21.57 -6.98 -6.99
C PHE A 254 -21.12 -6.53 -5.61
N HIS A 255 -21.34 -7.38 -4.61
CA HIS A 255 -20.58 -7.33 -3.37
C HIS A 255 -19.28 -8.11 -3.55
N VAL A 256 -18.17 -7.49 -3.15
CA VAL A 256 -16.86 -8.12 -3.25
C VAL A 256 -16.15 -8.11 -1.90
N THR A 257 -15.62 -9.27 -1.52
CA THR A 257 -14.68 -9.42 -0.41
C THR A 257 -13.35 -9.97 -0.91
N ASN A 258 -12.28 -9.19 -0.73
CA ASN A 258 -10.91 -9.62 -1.00
C ASN A 258 -10.18 -9.81 0.32
N VAL A 259 -9.49 -10.93 0.50
CA VAL A 259 -8.67 -11.21 1.69
C VAL A 259 -7.22 -11.35 1.26
N PHE A 260 -6.34 -10.74 2.06
CA PHE A 260 -4.92 -10.67 1.85
C PHE A 260 -4.16 -11.22 3.05
N GLU A 261 -3.04 -11.87 2.78
CA GLU A 261 -2.10 -12.40 3.76
C GLU A 261 -0.72 -11.78 3.52
N PHE A 262 -0.01 -11.46 4.60
CA PHE A 262 1.35 -10.93 4.56
C PHE A 262 2.35 -12.08 4.66
N ASP A 263 3.04 -12.40 3.55
CA ASP A 263 4.12 -13.39 3.51
C ASP A 263 5.42 -12.72 3.06
N LYS A 264 6.53 -12.98 3.78
CA LYS A 264 7.90 -12.57 3.43
C LYS A 264 8.05 -11.09 3.01
N GLY A 265 7.34 -10.18 3.69
CA GLY A 265 7.45 -8.74 3.44
C GLY A 265 6.53 -8.21 2.35
N GLN A 266 5.63 -9.02 1.80
CA GLN A 266 4.66 -8.62 0.78
C GLN A 266 3.26 -9.14 1.13
N TRP A 267 2.25 -8.41 0.66
CA TRP A 267 0.85 -8.81 0.78
C TRP A 267 0.41 -9.56 -0.48
N TYR A 268 -0.26 -10.68 -0.30
CA TYR A 268 -0.79 -11.53 -1.35
C TYR A 268 -2.28 -11.75 -1.18
N MET A 269 -3.02 -11.87 -2.28
CA MET A 269 -4.41 -12.27 -2.25
C MET A 269 -4.52 -13.77 -1.93
N VAL A 270 -5.37 -14.11 -0.97
CA VAL A 270 -5.68 -15.50 -0.57
C VAL A 270 -7.14 -15.86 -0.79
N HIS A 271 -8.03 -14.85 -0.84
CA HIS A 271 -9.44 -15.04 -1.13
C HIS A 271 -9.98 -13.89 -1.98
N HIS A 272 -10.79 -14.25 -2.98
CA HIS A 272 -11.65 -13.33 -3.71
C HIS A 272 -13.04 -13.93 -3.73
N HIS A 273 -14.05 -13.17 -3.31
CA HIS A 273 -15.44 -13.55 -3.44
C HIS A 273 -16.22 -12.39 -4.03
N CYS A 274 -16.85 -12.63 -5.17
CA CYS A 274 -17.75 -11.72 -5.84
C CYS A 274 -19.15 -12.36 -5.90
N SER A 275 -20.17 -11.67 -5.38
CA SER A 275 -21.56 -12.15 -5.40
C SER A 275 -22.48 -11.06 -5.95
N VAL A 276 -23.43 -11.44 -6.79
CA VAL A 276 -24.45 -10.52 -7.33
C VAL A 276 -25.24 -9.89 -6.18
N MET A 277 -25.40 -8.58 -6.21
CA MET A 277 -26.34 -7.86 -5.36
C MET A 277 -27.71 -7.95 -6.02
N LEU A 278 -28.65 -8.62 -5.35
CA LEU A 278 -30.05 -8.58 -5.78
C LEU A 278 -30.56 -7.14 -5.56
N PRO A 279 -31.23 -6.52 -6.55
CA PRO A 279 -31.97 -5.28 -6.29
C PRO A 279 -32.95 -5.57 -5.14
N ASP A 280 -33.09 -4.63 -4.20
CA ASP A 280 -33.94 -4.75 -3.00
C ASP A 280 -35.35 -5.26 -3.37
N ALA A 281 -35.51 -6.57 -3.43
CA ALA A 281 -36.79 -7.21 -3.28
C ALA A 281 -37.10 -7.01 -1.80
N GLU A 282 -38.22 -6.37 -1.47
CA GLU A 282 -38.75 -6.25 -0.12
C GLU A 282 -38.44 -7.53 0.66
N VAL A 283 -37.44 -7.47 1.54
CA VAL A 283 -37.02 -8.60 2.34
C VAL A 283 -38.16 -8.79 3.34
N ASP A 284 -39.10 -9.67 3.01
CA ASP A 284 -40.13 -10.08 3.93
C ASP A 284 -39.45 -10.71 5.15
N HIS A 285 -39.39 -9.94 6.23
CA HIS A 285 -38.70 -10.28 7.47
C HIS A 285 -39.24 -11.58 8.12
N GLN A 286 -40.33 -12.13 7.58
CA GLN A 286 -40.96 -13.35 8.07
C GLN A 286 -40.18 -14.65 7.79
N ASN A 287 -39.20 -14.66 6.87
CA ASN A 287 -38.54 -15.91 6.44
C ASN A 287 -37.14 -16.20 7.04
N TRP A 288 -36.63 -15.32 7.91
CA TRP A 288 -35.29 -15.49 8.50
C TRP A 288 -35.19 -16.71 9.43
N GLN A 289 -36.26 -17.04 10.16
CA GLN A 289 -36.24 -18.19 11.09
C GLN A 289 -36.18 -19.55 10.37
N VAL A 290 -36.77 -19.64 9.18
CA VAL A 290 -36.78 -20.88 8.38
C VAL A 290 -35.42 -21.12 7.71
N MET A 291 -34.74 -20.05 7.26
CA MET A 291 -33.43 -20.14 6.61
C MET A 291 -32.28 -20.51 7.56
N PHE A 292 -32.34 -20.07 8.82
CA PHE A 292 -31.29 -20.34 9.81
C PHE A 292 -31.59 -21.49 10.77
N GLY A 293 -32.73 -22.18 10.61
CA GLY A 293 -33.07 -23.37 11.42
C GLY A 293 -33.13 -23.10 12.92
N LEU A 294 -33.44 -21.87 13.32
CA LEU A 294 -33.62 -21.50 14.72
C LEU A 294 -35.11 -21.63 15.06
N GLN A 295 -35.48 -22.78 15.64
CA GLN A 295 -36.78 -23.01 16.29
C GLN A 295 -36.81 -22.39 17.69
#